data_AF-A0A2W7QLT7-F1
#
_entry.id   AF-A0A2W7QLT7-F1
#
_cell.length_a   1.000
_cell.length_b   1.000
_cell.length_c   1.000
_cell.angle_alpha   90.00
_cell.angle_beta   90.00
_cell.angle_gamma   90.00
#
_symmetry.space_group_name_H-M   'P 1'
#
loop_
_entity.id
_entity.type
_entity.pdbx_description
1 polymer ?
#
loop_
_entity_poly.entity_id
_entity_poly.type
_entity_poly.pdbx_seq_one_letter_code
_entity_poly.pdbx_strand_id
1 'polypeptide(L)'
;MTRRNHRNDGGKTLYVSDLAALTRRYLPETVTPLGQPRKNTPRENLWRTIKARPEVIAVLDTLAQRHERATGKKITNSEIIAAALNLSLPVMASRMFPIGDDHD
;
A
#
# COMPACT_ATOMS: atom_id res chain seq x y z
N MET A 1 -27.61 28.57 -1.07
CA MET A 1 -27.12 27.24 -0.64
C MET A 1 -25.96 26.84 -1.55
N THR A 2 -24.73 27.06 -1.11
CA THR A 2 -23.54 26.93 -1.95
C THR A 2 -22.87 25.60 -1.65
N ARG A 3 -22.97 24.63 -2.57
CA ARG A 3 -22.25 23.36 -2.52
C ARG A 3 -20.74 23.64 -2.56
N ARG A 4 -20.04 23.43 -1.45
CA ARG A 4 -18.58 23.51 -1.40
C ARG A 4 -18.00 22.33 -2.17
N ASN A 5 -17.36 22.65 -3.28
CA ASN A 5 -16.40 21.81 -3.98
C ASN A 5 -15.38 21.26 -2.98
N HIS A 6 -15.50 19.97 -2.66
CA HIS A 6 -14.40 19.22 -2.06
C HIS A 6 -13.39 18.97 -3.18
N ARG A 7 -12.56 19.98 -3.46
CA ARG A 7 -11.36 19.80 -4.27
C ARG A 7 -10.51 18.80 -3.52
N ASN A 8 -10.29 17.63 -4.12
CA ASN A 8 -9.24 16.70 -3.76
C ASN A 8 -7.95 17.50 -3.66
N ASP A 9 -7.51 17.75 -2.43
CA ASP A 9 -6.21 18.36 -2.18
C ASP A 9 -5.14 17.49 -2.82
N GLY A 10 -4.32 18.16 -3.63
CA GLY A 10 -3.26 17.58 -4.44
C GLY A 10 -2.44 16.58 -3.63
N GLY A 11 -2.22 15.43 -4.27
CA GLY A 11 -1.65 14.24 -3.67
C GLY A 11 -0.45 14.54 -2.79
N LYS A 12 -0.60 14.27 -1.50
CA LYS A 12 0.55 13.88 -0.69
C LYS A 12 1.22 12.73 -1.41
N THR A 13 2.49 12.91 -1.76
CA THR A 13 3.36 11.84 -2.23
C THR A 13 3.26 10.70 -1.22
N LEU A 14 2.72 9.57 -1.66
CA LEU A 14 2.44 8.41 -0.83
C LEU A 14 3.75 7.66 -0.64
N TYR A 15 4.31 7.70 0.57
CA TYR A 15 5.61 7.08 0.85
C TYR A 15 5.41 5.73 1.52
N VAL A 16 6.38 4.82 1.34
CA VAL A 16 6.43 3.52 2.03
C VAL A 16 6.34 3.68 3.55
N SER A 17 6.77 4.82 4.10
CA SER A 17 6.61 5.18 5.51
C SER A 17 5.14 5.24 5.98
N ASP A 18 4.21 5.60 5.09
CA ASP A 18 2.78 5.68 5.40
C ASP A 18 2.17 4.29 5.61
N LEU A 19 2.75 3.28 4.98
CA LEU A 19 2.29 1.90 5.07
C LEU A 19 2.45 1.34 6.49
N ALA A 20 3.55 1.66 7.18
CA ALA A 20 3.80 1.18 8.53
C ALA A 20 2.75 1.69 9.55
N ALA A 21 2.31 2.94 9.41
CA ALA A 21 1.26 3.50 10.26
C ALA A 21 -0.11 2.84 9.99
N LEU A 22 -0.40 2.53 8.73
CA LEU A 22 -1.64 1.88 8.33
C LEU A 22 -1.71 0.42 8.76
N THR A 23 -0.60 -0.30 8.62
CA THR A 23 -0.47 -1.68 9.12
C THR A 23 -0.76 -1.75 10.61
N ARG A 24 -0.18 -0.85 11.42
CA ARG A 24 -0.48 -0.81 12.88
C ARG A 24 -1.94 -0.55 13.18
N ARG A 25 -2.64 0.21 12.33
CA ARG A 25 -4.02 0.62 12.56
C ARG A 25 -5.04 -0.44 12.10
N TYR A 26 -4.79 -1.08 10.97
CA TYR A 26 -5.76 -1.94 10.30
C TYR A 26 -5.40 -3.43 10.34
N LEU A 27 -4.15 -3.78 10.67
CA LEU A 27 -3.67 -5.15 10.83
C LEU A 27 -2.82 -5.27 12.11
N PRO A 28 -3.35 -4.95 13.30
CA PRO A 28 -2.55 -4.93 14.54
C PRO A 28 -1.91 -6.28 14.89
N GLU A 29 -2.46 -7.39 14.43
CA GLU A 29 -1.92 -8.74 14.58
C GLU A 29 -0.54 -8.92 13.92
N THR A 30 -0.27 -8.16 12.85
CA THR A 30 1.02 -8.17 12.15
C THR A 30 2.15 -7.51 12.96
N VAL A 31 1.83 -6.85 14.08
CA VAL A 31 2.82 -6.30 15.02
C VAL A 31 3.56 -7.42 15.78
N THR A 32 3.08 -8.67 15.70
CA THR A 32 3.74 -9.88 16.22
C THR A 32 4.51 -10.59 15.09
N PRO A 33 5.77 -11.06 15.30
CA PRO A 33 6.80 -10.98 14.27
C PRO A 33 6.84 -12.21 13.35
N LEU A 34 5.93 -12.30 12.40
CA LEU A 34 6.20 -13.07 11.18
C LEU A 34 7.08 -12.22 10.26
N GLY A 35 8.40 -12.34 10.44
CA GLY A 35 9.38 -11.75 9.53
C GLY A 35 9.93 -10.37 9.92
N GLN A 36 10.02 -10.04 11.21
CA GLN A 36 10.89 -8.92 11.61
C GLN A 36 12.30 -9.16 11.04
N PRO A 37 12.90 -8.20 10.32
CA PRO A 37 14.34 -8.20 10.16
C PRO A 37 14.94 -8.35 11.56
N ARG A 38 15.76 -9.39 11.78
CA ARG A 38 16.67 -9.32 12.92
C ARG A 38 17.44 -8.01 12.74
N LYS A 39 17.82 -7.33 13.84
CA LYS A 39 18.60 -6.08 13.79
C LYS A 39 19.84 -6.14 12.85
N ASN A 40 20.29 -7.36 12.52
CA ASN A 40 21.42 -7.66 11.66
C ASN A 40 21.05 -8.34 10.33
N THR A 41 19.79 -8.35 9.90
CA THR A 41 19.40 -8.85 8.57
C THR A 41 19.76 -7.77 7.54
N PRO A 42 20.70 -8.04 6.60
CA PRO A 42 21.04 -7.10 5.53
C PRO A 42 19.78 -6.62 4.81
N ARG A 43 19.75 -5.35 4.40
CA ARG A 43 18.58 -4.77 3.74
C ARG A 43 18.18 -5.55 2.49
N GLU A 44 19.13 -6.17 1.77
CA GLU A 44 18.80 -7.06 0.65
C GLU A 44 18.02 -8.31 1.06
N ASN A 45 18.24 -8.85 2.26
CA ASN A 45 17.54 -10.05 2.77
C ASN A 45 16.09 -9.75 3.23
N LEU A 46 15.70 -8.48 3.22
CA LEU A 46 14.32 -8.06 3.45
C LEU A 46 13.48 -8.03 2.16
N TRP A 47 14.13 -8.12 1.00
CA TRP A 47 13.42 -8.08 -0.27
C TRP A 47 12.77 -9.44 -0.49
N ARG A 48 11.46 -9.41 -0.75
CA ARG A 48 10.69 -10.60 -1.08
C ARG A 48 10.30 -10.53 -2.54
N THR A 49 10.66 -11.57 -3.30
CA THR A 49 10.18 -11.72 -4.67
C THR A 49 8.73 -12.22 -4.63
N ILE A 50 7.83 -11.44 -5.24
CA ILE A 50 6.43 -11.83 -5.42
C ILE A 50 6.25 -12.18 -6.91
N LYS A 51 5.62 -13.32 -7.19
CA LYS A 51 5.21 -13.66 -8.55
C LYS A 51 3.86 -12.98 -8.84
N ALA A 52 3.82 -12.13 -9.86
CA ALA A 52 2.60 -11.48 -10.33
C ALA A 52 2.14 -12.11 -11.65
N ARG A 53 0.82 -12.18 -11.85
CA ARG A 53 0.27 -12.58 -13.16
C ARG A 53 0.48 -11.46 -14.19
N PRO A 54 0.58 -11.77 -15.49
CA PRO A 54 0.80 -10.77 -16.54
C PRO A 54 -0.20 -9.61 -16.53
N GLU A 55 -1.46 -9.87 -16.19
CA GLU A 55 -2.52 -8.86 -16.14
C GLU A 55 -2.26 -7.82 -15.04
N VAL A 56 -1.72 -8.26 -13.89
CA VAL A 56 -1.33 -7.35 -12.81
C VAL A 56 -0.16 -6.48 -13.23
N ILE A 57 0.82 -7.06 -13.93
CA ILE A 57 1.98 -6.33 -14.45
C ILE A 57 1.52 -5.24 -15.43
N ALA A 58 0.62 -5.58 -16.36
CA ALA A 58 0.08 -4.62 -17.32
C ALA A 58 -0.63 -3.43 -16.64
N VAL A 59 -1.35 -3.67 -15.54
CA VAL A 59 -1.97 -2.60 -14.74
C VAL A 59 -0.90 -1.71 -14.10
N LEU A 60 0.14 -2.30 -13.49
CA LEU A 60 1.23 -1.55 -12.88
C LEU A 60 1.96 -0.67 -13.91
N ASP A 61 2.27 -1.22 -15.08
CA ASP A 61 2.94 -0.49 -16.17
C ASP A 61 2.08 0.69 -16.66
N THR A 62 0.77 0.47 -16.82
CA THR A 62 -0.17 1.52 -17.24
C THR A 62 -0.24 2.65 -16.21
N LEU A 63 -0.26 2.32 -14.92
CA LEU A 63 -0.26 3.30 -13.84
C LEU A 63 1.07 4.07 -13.78
N ALA A 64 2.20 3.38 -13.94
CA ALA A 64 3.52 4.02 -13.98
C ALA A 64 3.62 5.01 -15.15
N GLN A 65 3.18 4.61 -16.35
CA GLN A 65 3.17 5.47 -17.52
C GLN A 65 2.26 6.69 -17.33
N ARG A 66 1.08 6.51 -16.73
CA ARG A 66 0.17 7.62 -16.44
C ARG A 66 0.78 8.61 -15.46
N HIS A 67 1.46 8.12 -14.43
CA HIS A 67 2.16 8.95 -13.46
C HIS A 67 3.29 9.76 -14.11
N GLU A 68 4.13 9.11 -14.92
CA GLU A 68 5.23 9.77 -15.62
C GLU A 68 4.70 10.86 -16.58
N ARG A 69 3.64 10.59 -17.33
CA ARG A 69 2.98 11.59 -18.18
C ARG A 69 2.42 12.78 -17.39
N ALA A 70 1.89 12.55 -16.19
CA ALA A 70 1.27 13.59 -15.39
C ALA A 70 2.28 14.45 -14.60
N THR A 71 3.39 13.86 -14.17
CA THR A 71 4.32 14.47 -13.21
C THR A 71 5.73 14.70 -13.77
N GLY A 72 6.04 14.11 -14.92
CA GLY A 72 7.40 14.05 -15.48
C GLY A 72 8.36 13.14 -14.70
N LYS A 73 7.88 12.38 -13.71
CA LYS A 73 8.70 11.56 -12.83
C LYS A 73 8.33 10.09 -12.93
N LYS A 74 9.37 9.23 -12.96
CA LYS A 74 9.21 7.78 -12.85
C LYS A 74 8.75 7.39 -11.45
N ILE A 75 7.97 6.34 -11.38
CA ILE A 75 7.51 5.70 -10.15
C ILE A 75 7.77 4.20 -10.27
N THR A 76 8.14 3.56 -9.16
CA THR A 76 8.43 2.14 -9.09
C THR A 76 7.18 1.31 -8.82
N ASN A 77 7.19 0.04 -9.21
CA ASN A 77 6.10 -0.89 -8.89
C ASN A 77 5.85 -0.99 -7.38
N SER A 78 6.91 -0.95 -6.56
CA SER A 78 6.80 -0.96 -5.10
C SER A 78 6.06 0.27 -4.56
N GLU A 79 6.28 1.45 -5.13
CA GLU A 79 5.56 2.67 -4.74
C GLU A 79 4.09 2.63 -5.17
N ILE A 80 3.80 2.11 -6.37
CA ILE A 80 2.42 1.91 -6.83
C ILE A 80 1.69 0.92 -5.91
N ILE A 81 2.32 -0.20 -5.56
CA ILE A 81 1.74 -1.19 -4.65
C ILE A 81 1.53 -0.59 -3.26
N ALA A 82 2.50 0.16 -2.73
CA ALA A 82 2.36 0.82 -1.44
C ALA A 82 1.19 1.82 -1.44
N ALA A 83 1.02 2.59 -2.52
CA ALA A 83 -0.10 3.50 -2.70
C ALA A 83 -1.44 2.75 -2.78
N ALA A 84 -1.50 1.66 -3.54
CA ALA A 84 -2.70 0.83 -3.67
C ALA A 84 -3.11 0.23 -2.32
N LEU A 85 -2.15 -0.34 -1.59
CA LEU A 85 -2.36 -0.87 -0.24
C LEU A 85 -2.84 0.23 0.71
N ASN A 86 -2.24 1.43 0.67
CA ASN A 86 -2.67 2.53 1.53
C ASN A 86 -4.17 2.84 1.33
N LEU A 87 -4.63 2.89 0.08
CA LEU A 87 -6.02 3.15 -0.25
C LEU A 87 -6.95 1.97 0.08
N SER A 88 -6.52 0.73 -0.14
CA SER A 88 -7.38 -0.45 -0.02
C SER A 88 -7.39 -1.08 1.38
N LEU A 89 -6.32 -0.95 2.16
CA LEU A 89 -6.15 -1.64 3.44
C LEU A 89 -7.31 -1.38 4.42
N PRO A 90 -7.83 -0.15 4.60
CA PRO A 90 -8.97 0.09 5.49
C PRO A 90 -10.21 -0.70 5.09
N VAL A 91 -10.46 -0.81 3.78
CA VAL A 91 -11.62 -1.53 3.22
C VAL A 91 -11.41 -3.04 3.34
N MET A 92 -10.21 -3.52 3.01
CA MET A 92 -9.88 -4.93 3.09
C MET A 92 -9.98 -5.44 4.53
N ALA A 93 -9.38 -4.75 5.50
CA ALA A 93 -9.40 -5.15 6.90
C ALA A 93 -10.79 -5.10 7.55
N SER A 94 -11.64 -4.13 7.16
CA SER A 94 -12.97 -3.98 7.78
C SER A 94 -14.07 -4.81 7.12
N ARG A 95 -13.93 -5.20 5.85
CA ARG A 95 -15.03 -5.81 5.09
C ARG A 95 -14.71 -7.15 4.45
N MET A 96 -13.47 -7.36 4.03
CA MET A 96 -13.11 -8.54 3.23
C MET A 96 -12.37 -9.58 4.08
N PHE A 97 -11.58 -9.12 5.03
CA PHE A 97 -10.85 -9.94 5.99
C PHE A 97 -11.11 -9.40 7.41
N PRO A 98 -12.38 -9.35 7.86
CA PRO A 98 -12.66 -8.99 9.23
C PRO A 98 -11.94 -9.97 10.16
N ILE A 99 -11.36 -9.45 11.24
CA ILE A 99 -10.96 -10.29 12.36
C ILE A 99 -12.26 -10.91 12.87
N GLY A 100 -12.35 -12.24 12.85
CA GLY A 100 -13.50 -12.92 13.42
C GLY A 100 -13.66 -12.47 14.86
N ASP A 101 -14.87 -12.05 15.25
CA ASP A 101 -15.23 -12.07 16.66
C ASP A 101 -15.21 -13.55 17.05
N ASP A 102 -14.14 -13.99 17.71
CA ASP A 102 -14.19 -15.18 18.56
C ASP A 102 -15.17 -14.85 19.69
N HIS A 103 -16.47 -14.93 19.38
CA HIS A 103 -17.54 -15.02 20.35
C HIS A 103 -17.76 -16.50 20.63
N ASP A 104 -17.21 -16.91 21.78
CA ASP A 104 -17.50 -18.11 22.60
C ASP A 104 -17.38 -19.52 21.98
#